data_AF-A0AAV9L4N1-F1
#
_entry.id   AF-A0AAV9L4N1-F1
#
_cell.length_a   1.000
_cell.length_b   1.000
_cell.length_c   1.000
_cell.angle_alpha   90.00
_cell.angle_beta   90.00
_cell.angle_gamma   90.00
#
_symmetry.space_group_name_H-M   'P 1'
#
loop_
_entity.id
_entity.type
_entity.pdbx_description
1 polymer ?
#
loop_
_entity_poly.entity_id
_entity_poly.type
_entity_poly.pdbx_seq_one_letter_code
_entity_poly.pdbx_strand_id
1 'polypeptide(L)'
;MKLVRFLMKLNNETVSIELKNKTVVHGTITGVDVSMNTHLKAVKIMLKGKNSVTLDHLSVRGNNIRKPMGRGRGRGRGRGR
;
A
#
# COMPACT_ATOMS: atom_id res chain seq x y z
N MET A 1 -8.73 -19.84 5.05
CA MET A 1 -8.25 -18.45 4.78
C MET A 1 -8.71 -17.95 3.40
N LYS A 2 -9.99 -17.55 3.27
CA LYS A 2 -10.58 -17.10 1.98
C LYS A 2 -10.05 -15.72 1.56
N LEU A 3 -9.77 -14.84 2.52
CA LEU A 3 -9.28 -13.47 2.29
C LEU A 3 -7.85 -13.41 1.76
N VAL A 4 -6.92 -14.17 2.35
CA VAL A 4 -5.53 -14.22 1.87
C VAL A 4 -5.48 -14.70 0.42
N ARG A 5 -6.24 -15.76 0.10
CA ARG A 5 -6.37 -16.25 -1.29
C ARG A 5 -6.95 -15.21 -2.25
N PHE A 6 -7.76 -14.27 -1.77
CA PHE A 6 -8.21 -13.13 -2.57
C PHE A 6 -7.08 -12.12 -2.77
N LEU A 7 -6.33 -11.76 -1.73
CA LEU A 7 -5.19 -10.82 -1.82
C LEU A 7 -4.09 -11.32 -2.76
N MET A 8 -3.83 -12.64 -2.77
CA MET A 8 -2.89 -13.28 -3.70
C MET A 8 -3.27 -13.12 -5.18
N LYS A 9 -4.54 -12.81 -5.49
CA LYS A 9 -5.02 -12.58 -6.86
C LYS A 9 -4.85 -11.13 -7.33
N LEU A 10 -4.47 -10.20 -6.46
CA LEU A 10 -4.34 -8.77 -6.78
C LEU A 10 -3.04 -8.43 -7.53
N ASN A 11 -2.46 -9.38 -8.27
CA ASN A 11 -1.24 -9.14 -9.03
C ASN A 11 -1.48 -8.10 -10.13
N ASN A 12 -0.53 -7.19 -10.32
CA ASN A 12 -0.60 -6.02 -11.20
C ASN A 12 -1.67 -4.98 -10.82
N GLU A 13 -2.34 -5.09 -9.67
CA GLU A 13 -3.20 -4.02 -9.19
C GLU A 13 -2.39 -2.95 -8.47
N THR A 14 -2.68 -1.68 -8.80
CA THR A 14 -2.12 -0.52 -8.09
C THR A 14 -2.94 -0.26 -6.83
N VAL A 15 -2.25 -0.27 -5.68
CA VAL A 15 -2.87 -0.15 -4.36
C VAL A 15 -2.19 0.92 -3.52
N SER A 16 -2.93 1.41 -2.53
CA SER A 16 -2.39 2.19 -1.42
C SER A 16 -2.46 1.35 -0.16
N ILE A 17 -1.33 1.10 0.49
CA ILE A 17 -1.23 0.31 1.71
C ILE A 17 -0.92 1.26 2.86
N GLU A 18 -1.77 1.27 3.88
CA GLU A 18 -1.45 1.97 5.12
C GLU A 18 -0.78 1.00 6.11
N LEU A 19 0.38 1.40 6.61
CA LEU A 19 1.13 0.66 7.63
C LEU A 19 0.69 1.06 9.04
N LYS A 20 0.99 0.22 10.03
CA LYS A 20 0.70 0.49 11.45
C LYS A 20 1.28 1.82 11.97
N ASN A 21 2.43 2.23 11.44
CA ASN A 21 3.08 3.51 11.77
C ASN A 21 2.49 4.72 11.01
N LYS A 22 1.35 4.56 10.32
CA LYS A 22 0.68 5.59 9.50
C LYS A 22 1.46 6.02 8.24
N THR A 23 2.50 5.27 7.85
CA THR A 23 3.11 5.43 6.53
C THR A 23 2.17 4.89 5.46
N VAL A 24 2.02 5.61 4.36
CA VAL A 24 1.24 5.18 3.20
C VAL A 24 2.21 4.77 2.09
N VAL A 25 2.03 3.56 1.59
CA VAL A 25 2.81 3.01 0.48
C VAL A 25 1.87 2.88 -0.72
N HIS A 26 2.10 3.67 -1.76
CA HIS A 26 1.40 3.55 -3.03
C HIS A 26 2.28 2.78 -4.02
N GLY A 27 1.77 1.75 -4.68
CA GLY A 27 2.56 0.98 -5.65
C GLY A 27 1.75 -0.10 -6.35
N THR A 28 2.37 -0.77 -7.32
CA THR A 28 1.75 -1.87 -8.07
C THR A 28 2.16 -3.20 -7.48
N ILE A 29 1.21 -4.06 -7.14
CA ILE A 29 1.50 -5.40 -6.60
C ILE A 29 2.18 -6.26 -7.67
N THR A 30 3.29 -6.89 -7.32
CA THR A 30 3.93 -7.95 -8.11
C THR A 30 3.67 -9.34 -7.53
N GLY A 31 3.34 -9.43 -6.25
CA GLY A 31 2.98 -10.68 -5.59
C GLY A 31 2.58 -10.47 -4.13
N VAL A 32 1.73 -11.37 -3.63
CA VAL A 32 1.36 -11.48 -2.21
C VAL A 32 1.50 -12.94 -1.80
N ASP A 33 2.12 -13.20 -0.66
CA ASP A 33 2.27 -14.56 -0.13
C ASP A 33 1.19 -14.93 0.90
N VAL A 34 1.25 -16.17 1.41
CA VAL A 34 0.28 -16.68 2.40
C VAL A 34 0.33 -15.94 3.74
N SER A 35 1.45 -15.31 4.06
CA SER A 35 1.66 -14.49 5.26
C SER A 35 1.29 -13.01 5.05
N MET A 36 0.70 -12.68 3.89
CA MET A 36 0.36 -11.33 3.46
C MET A 36 1.58 -10.41 3.28
N ASN A 37 2.78 -10.96 3.10
CA ASN A 37 3.89 -10.13 2.64
C ASN A 37 3.58 -9.70 1.21
N THR A 38 3.70 -8.40 0.95
CA THR A 38 3.31 -7.80 -0.32
C THR A 38 4.52 -7.20 -0.99
N HIS A 39 4.79 -7.64 -2.21
CA HIS A 39 5.84 -7.13 -3.07
C HIS A 39 5.25 -6.13 -4.04
N LEU A 40 5.90 -4.97 -4.16
CA LEU A 40 5.45 -3.85 -4.95
C LEU A 40 6.55 -3.37 -5.90
N LYS A 41 6.13 -2.83 -7.04
CA LYS A 41 6.96 -2.05 -7.97
C LYS A 41 6.39 -0.65 -8.19
N ALA A 42 7.20 0.26 -8.72
CA ALA A 42 6.82 1.65 -8.99
C ALA A 42 6.20 2.32 -7.75
N VAL A 43 6.99 2.36 -6.68
CA VAL A 43 6.51 2.64 -5.33
C VAL A 43 6.73 4.10 -4.95
N LYS A 44 5.72 4.70 -4.34
CA LYS A 44 5.78 6.02 -3.69
C LYS A 44 5.40 5.86 -2.22
N ILE A 45 6.35 6.15 -1.34
CA ILE A 45 6.17 6.13 0.11
C ILE A 45 5.86 7.55 0.59
N MET A 46 4.83 7.69 1.42
CA MET A 46 4.47 8.93 2.09
C MET A 46 4.52 8.70 3.60
N LEU A 47 5.53 9.27 4.25
CA LEU A 47 5.63 9.27 5.71
C LEU A 47 4.81 10.43 6.27
N LYS A 48 4.20 10.23 7.45
CA LYS A 48 3.41 11.29 8.09
C LYS A 48 4.31 12.52 8.37
N GLY A 49 3.96 13.65 7.77
CA GLY A 49 4.65 14.93 7.98
C GLY A 49 6.00 15.05 7.26
N LYS A 50 6.30 14.18 6.28
CA LYS A 50 7.52 14.28 5.47
C LYS A 50 7.19 14.20 3.97
N ASN A 51 8.15 14.59 3.14
CA ASN A 51 8.06 14.47 1.70
C ASN A 51 8.00 13.01 1.25
N SER A 52 7.39 12.79 0.10
CA SER A 52 7.30 11.45 -0.48
C SER A 52 8.63 10.99 -1.05
N VAL A 53 8.94 9.70 -0.91
CA VAL A 53 10.12 9.05 -1.48
C VAL A 53 9.67 8.02 -2.50
N THR A 54 10.32 7.97 -3.65
CA THR A 54 10.06 6.98 -4.71
C THR A 54 11.10 5.87 -4.69
N LEU A 55 10.67 4.64 -4.98
CA LEU A 55 11.51 3.45 -5.07
C LEU A 55 11.03 2.58 -6.23
N ASP A 56 11.95 1.88 -6.90
CA ASP A 56 11.58 0.95 -7.97
C ASP A 56 10.85 -0.28 -7.41
N HIS A 57 11.32 -0.81 -6.27
CA HIS A 57 10.79 -1.99 -5.61
C HIS A 57 10.68 -1.80 -4.10
N LEU A 58 9.65 -2.39 -3.48
CA LEU A 58 9.49 -2.46 -2.03
C LEU A 58 8.78 -3.75 -1.64
N SER A 59 9.21 -4.37 -0.54
CA SER A 59 8.49 -5.47 0.10
C SER A 59 8.00 -5.05 1.48
N VAL A 60 6.72 -5.27 1.75
CA VAL A 60 6.08 -4.94 3.03
C VAL A 60 5.71 -6.23 3.74
N ARG A 61 6.14 -6.37 5.01
CA ARG A 61 5.74 -7.50 5.85
C ARG A 61 4.25 -7.43 6.17
N GLY A 62 3.53 -8.55 6.02
CA GLY A 62 2.07 -8.58 6.19
C GLY A 62 1.59 -8.16 7.58
N ASN A 63 2.36 -8.46 8.63
CA ASN A 63 2.05 -8.06 10.00
C ASN A 63 2.12 -6.54 10.25
N ASN A 64 2.72 -5.76 9.36
CA ASN A 64 2.80 -4.30 9.44
C ASN A 64 1.68 -3.60 8.67
N ILE A 65 0.90 -4.34 7.88
CA ILE A 65 -0.23 -3.81 7.11
C ILE A 65 -1.40 -3.53 8.05
N ARG A 66 -1.90 -2.29 8.07
CA ARG A 66 -3.07 -1.88 8.83
C ARG A 66 -4.34 -2.06 8.00
N LYS A 67 -4.35 -1.48 6.80
CA LYS A 67 -5.47 -1.57 5.85
C LYS A 67 -4.95 -1.46 4.41
N PRO A 68 -5.35 -2.35 3.48
CA PRO A 68 -5.26 -2.06 2.06
C PRO A 68 -6.30 -0.99 1.75
N MET A 69 -5.86 0.23 1.51
CA MET A 69 -6.73 1.30 1.03
C MET A 69 -7.00 1.02 -0.46
N GLY A 70 -8.23 0.63 -0.77
CA GLY A 70 -8.70 0.45 -2.14
C GLY A 70 -8.50 1.71 -2.99
N ARG A 71 -8.52 1.51 -4.32
CA ARG A 71 -8.26 2.49 -5.39
C ARG A 71 -8.43 3.94 -4.95
N GLY A 72 -7.32 4.68 -4.99
CA GLY A 72 -7.15 6.01 -4.44
C GLY A 72 -8.35 6.93 -4.66
N ARG A 73 -9.14 7.13 -3.61
CA ARG A 73 -9.91 8.37 -3.46
C ARG A 73 -9.00 9.36 -2.76
N GLY A 74 -8.29 10.14 -3.56
CA GLY A 74 -7.70 11.39 -3.10
C GLY A 74 -8.80 12.26 -2.52
N ARG A 75 -8.95 12.27 -1.20
CA ARG A 75 -9.73 13.31 -0.51
C ARG A 75 -8.79 14.48 -0.25
N GLY A 76 -8.52 15.23 -1.32
CA GLY A 76 -8.31 16.66 -1.19
C GLY A 76 -9.64 17.30 -0.80
N ARG A 77 -9.80 17.66 0.48
CA ARG A 77 -10.72 18.71 0.90
C ARG A 77 -9.98 19.61 1.89
N GLY A 78 -9.12 20.44 1.32
CA GLY A 78 -8.79 21.74 1.89
C GLY A 78 -9.59 22.79 1.12
N ARG A 79 -10.58 23.38 1.79
CA ARG A 79 -11.14 24.75 1.65
C ARG A 79 -11.98 24.88 2.93
N GLY A 80 -11.72 25.74 3.89
CA GLY A 80 -11.00 27.01 3.88
C GLY A 80 -11.97 28.02 4.47
N ARG A 81 -11.69 28.46 5.70
CA ARG A 81 -12.44 29.41 6.56
C ARG A 81 -13.78 28.92 7.08
#